data_AF-A0A3C0JD49-F1
#
_entry.id   AF-A0A3C0JD49-F1
#
_cell.length_a   1.000
_cell.length_b   1.000
_cell.length_c   1.000
_cell.angle_alpha   90.00
_cell.angle_beta   90.00
_cell.angle_gamma   90.00
#
_symmetry.space_group_name_H-M   'P 1'
#
loop_
_entity.id
_entity.type
_entity.pdbx_description
1 polymer ?
#
loop_
_entity_poly.entity_id
_entity_poly.type
_entity_poly.pdbx_seq_one_letter_code
_entity_poly.pdbx_strand_id
1 'polypeptide(L)' 'MLTRLSIKDFAVVRASELDFGPGMTVVSGETGAGKSLMVDALGFLSGLRAD' A
#
# COMPACT_ATOMS: atom_id res chain seq x y z
N MET A 1 -0.93 -3.24 15.66
CA MET A 1 0.10 -2.85 14.69
C MET A 1 -0.25 -3.47 13.35
N LEU A 2 -0.05 -2.78 12.23
CA LEU A 2 -0.31 -3.33 10.90
C LEU A 2 0.66 -4.51 10.67
N THR A 3 0.14 -5.68 10.32
CA THR A 3 0.94 -6.91 10.12
C THR A 3 1.02 -7.33 8.66
N ARG A 4 -0.04 -7.07 7.89
CA ARG A 4 -0.15 -7.38 6.46
C ARG A 4 -1.04 -6.37 5.76
N LEU A 5 -0.67 -6.02 4.53
CA LEU A 5 -1.50 -5.29 3.58
C LEU A 5 -1.70 -6.18 2.34
N SER A 6 -2.97 -6.46 2.02
CA SER A 6 -3.37 -7.16 0.80
C SER A 6 -4.17 -6.21 -0.06
N ILE A 7 -3.69 -5.96 -1.28
CA ILE A 7 -4.30 -5.08 -2.26
C ILE A 7 -4.80 -5.95 -3.41
N LYS A 8 -6.09 -5.85 -3.74
CA LYS A 8 -6.70 -6.58 -4.85
C LYS A 8 -7.62 -5.66 -5.63
N ASP A 9 -7.50 -5.69 -6.95
CA ASP A 9 -8.31 -4.90 -7.88
C ASP A 9 -8.43 -3.42 -7.47
N PHE A 10 -7.30 -2.79 -7.10
CA PHE A 10 -7.22 -1.41 -6.63
C PHE A 10 -6.34 -0.57 -7.55
N ALA A 11 -6.92 0.48 -8.14
CA ALA A 11 -6.30 1.27 -9.20
C ALA A 11 -5.73 0.36 -10.32
N VAL A 12 -4.42 0.43 -10.60
CA VAL A 12 -3.76 -0.40 -11.61
C VAL A 12 -3.26 -1.75 -11.08
N VAL A 13 -3.32 -1.99 -9.77
CA VAL A 13 -2.80 -3.21 -9.15
C VAL A 13 -3.87 -4.29 -9.15
N ARG A 14 -3.57 -5.41 -9.81
CA ARG A 14 -4.40 -6.62 -9.81
C ARG A 14 -4.36 -7.34 -8.47
N ALA A 15 -3.16 -7.61 -7.98
CA ALA A 15 -2.92 -8.24 -6.69
C ALA A 15 -1.53 -7.85 -6.18
N SER A 16 -1.43 -7.53 -4.90
CA SER A 16 -0.17 -7.31 -4.19
C SER A 16 -0.33 -7.64 -2.72
N GLU A 17 0.66 -8.29 -2.12
CA GLU A 17 0.70 -8.58 -0.69
C GLU A 17 2.02 -8.07 -0.10
N LEU A 18 1.94 -7.49 1.10
CA LEU A 18 3.08 -6.99 1.84
C LEU A 18 2.93 -7.33 3.33
N ASP A 19 3.95 -7.98 3.89
CA ASP A 19 4.06 -8.24 5.32
C ASP A 19 4.88 -7.14 6.00
N PHE A 20 4.40 -6.66 7.15
CA PHE A 20 5.07 -5.63 7.93
C PHE A 20 5.87 -6.26 9.07
N GLY A 21 7.11 -5.80 9.21
CA GLY A 21 7.98 -6.11 10.34
C GLY A 21 7.86 -5.09 11.47
N PRO A 22 8.46 -5.37 12.63
CA PRO A 22 8.58 -4.41 13.72
C PRO A 22 9.43 -3.20 13.31
N GLY A 23 9.15 -2.04 13.90
CA GLY A 23 9.91 -0.82 13.68
C GLY A 23 9.47 -0.03 12.45
N MET A 24 10.45 0.46 11.66
CA MET A 24 10.19 1.35 10.52
C MET A 24 10.22 0.58 9.20
N THR A 25 9.14 0.70 8.42
CA THR A 25 9.06 0.19 7.05
C THR A 25 9.36 1.32 6.07
N VAL A 26 10.31 1.12 5.16
CA VAL A 26 10.67 2.08 4.11
C VAL A 26 10.18 1.54 2.77
N VAL A 27 9.40 2.34 2.05
CA VAL A 27 8.93 2.01 0.69
C VAL A 27 9.69 2.87 -0.32
N SER A 28 10.46 2.21 -1.18
CA SER A 28 11.27 2.85 -2.24
C SER A 28 11.02 2.22 -3.59
N GLY A 29 11.41 2.93 -4.66
CA GLY A 29 11.29 2.45 -6.03
C GLY A 29 11.33 3.63 -7.01
N GLU A 30 11.42 3.30 -8.29
CA GLU A 30 11.37 4.26 -9.39
C GLU A 30 9.96 4.85 -9.58
N THR A 31 9.86 5.89 -10.40
CA THR A 31 8.55 6.42 -10.82
C THR A 31 7.76 5.32 -11.53
N GLY A 32 6.52 5.10 -11.09
CA GLY A 32 5.66 4.04 -11.63
C GLY A 32 5.80 2.68 -10.93
N ALA A 33 6.72 2.51 -9.97
CA ALA A 33 6.88 1.25 -9.23
C ALA A 33 5.74 0.92 -8.23
N GLY A 34 4.68 1.75 -8.16
CA GLY A 34 3.51 1.51 -7.32
C GLY A 34 3.58 2.05 -5.88
N LYS A 35 4.62 2.83 -5.54
CA LYS A 35 4.78 3.44 -4.21
C LYS A 35 3.59 4.30 -3.77
N SER A 36 3.11 5.22 -4.62
CA SER A 36 1.97 6.09 -4.27
C SER A 36 0.69 5.28 -4.04
N LEU A 37 0.45 4.26 -4.87
CA LEU A 37 -0.71 3.38 -4.73
C LEU A 37 -0.73 2.65 -3.38
N MET A 38 0.44 2.22 -2.86
CA MET A 38 0.51 1.67 -1.50
C MET A 38 0.13 2.69 -0.43
N VAL A 39 0.55 3.95 -0.58
CA VAL A 39 0.18 5.05 0.33
C VAL A 39 -1.32 5.33 0.24
N ASP A 40 -1.89 5.37 -0.96
CA ASP A 40 -3.31 5.60 -1.20
C ASP A 40 -4.16 4.48 -0.60
N ALA A 41 -3.74 3.22 -0.74
CA ALA A 41 -4.40 2.08 -0.13
C ALA A 41 -4.41 2.16 1.41
N LEU A 42 -3.29 2.53 2.02
CA LEU A 42 -3.20 2.76 3.47
C LEU A 42 -4.06 3.95 3.93
N GLY A 43 -4.10 5.01 3.12
CA GLY A 43 -4.97 6.16 3.32
C GLY A 43 -6.44 5.77 3.31
N PHE A 44 -6.87 5.02 2.29
CA PHE A 44 -8.23 4.52 2.15
C PHE A 44 -8.64 3.63 3.33
N LEU A 45 -7.77 2.71 3.76
CA LEU A 45 -7.98 1.90 4.97
C LEU A 45 -8.10 2.75 6.25
N SER A 46 -7.47 3.92 6.27
CA SER A 46 -7.54 4.88 7.38
C SER A 46 -8.76 5.80 7.31
N GLY A 47 -9.67 5.59 6.34
CA GLY A 47 -10.90 6.36 6.17
C GLY A 47 -10.75 7.61 5.29
N LEU A 48 -9.61 7.78 4.60
CA LEU A 48 -9.52 8.79 3.54
C LEU A 48 -10.42 8.40 2.38
N ARG A 49 -10.87 9.41 1.64
CA ARG A 49 -11.62 9.19 0.41
C ARG A 49 -10.72 8.47 -0.60
N ALA A 50 -11.24 7.40 -1.21
CA ALA A 50 -10.62 6.82 -2.40
C ALA A 50 -10.97 7.73 -3.58
N ASP A 51 -9.94 8.29 -4.20
CA ASP A 51 -10.01 9.06 -5.45
C ASP A 51 -9.37 8.27 -6.59
#